data_AF-A0A7Z0HZW2-F1
#
_entry.id   AF-A0A7Z0HZW2-F1
#
_cell.length_a   1.000
_cell.length_b   1.000
_cell.length_c   1.000
_cell.angle_alpha   90.00
_cell.angle_beta   90.00
_cell.angle_gamma   90.00
#
_symmetry.space_group_name_H-M   'P 1'
#
loop_
_entity.id
_entity.type
_entity.pdbx_description
1 polymer ?
#
loop_
_entity_poly.entity_id
_entity_poly.type
_entity_poly.pdbx_seq_one_letter_code
_entity_poly.pdbx_strand_id
1 'polypeptide(L)'
;MLDTRLAAPVRIRAGDGGALLLETQNVEITPEAAELPQPLVVAGSDGSPFLAVSILEDRSHLMAQLAATRNGLLAIMAAVSIALAAAISVTLWLYLARAHQREETLAQDIAAARTAEADRTAREVEAARDREARQQAEADRQTRVVSEISAGLERLAAGNLTQPIDSPAQDPFPAEYDALRASYNSVLDQLGSIVAQIEQISGSVRDDSGEIEKAAQDLSARAETQAATLEQSAAALTQLTESVQAAAARAAEGETVSGQNRDRAEGGARVVRDAITAMGAIEKSAAQITRIIDVIEDIAFQTNLLALNAGVEAARAGEAGRGFAVVASEVRGLAQRASDSAREIKGLISESGEHVKTGSDLVGRTGQSLQDILSMASDVEKLMVEISASAREQATGLAEINTGVTQLDQVTQQNAAVAEQSTAAAGSLRQNAAELVQVLGHFQAAKGSATPGWRSTRGKSRAAGGDELRSWDAALQAMERDAPAPQDAAPPPAQRRAAGGAGPDWRDF
;
A
#
# COMPACT_ATOMS: atom_id res chain seq x y z
N MET A 1 89.03 -119.58 -88.03
CA MET A 1 88.77 -120.31 -89.28
C MET A 1 88.08 -121.63 -88.93
N LEU A 2 86.97 -122.04 -89.53
CA LEU A 2 85.97 -121.25 -90.28
C LEU A 2 84.74 -121.16 -89.38
N ASP A 3 84.25 -119.97 -89.04
CA ASP A 3 83.41 -119.14 -89.91
C ASP A 3 82.14 -119.86 -90.37
N THR A 4 81.05 -119.66 -89.62
CA THR A 4 79.82 -119.22 -90.28
C THR A 4 79.18 -118.15 -89.41
N ARG A 5 79.59 -116.90 -89.66
CA ARG A 5 78.85 -115.64 -89.49
C ARG A 5 77.58 -115.66 -88.61
N LEU A 6 77.56 -114.74 -87.64
CA LEU A 6 76.73 -113.54 -87.78
C LEU A 6 77.27 -112.38 -86.91
N ALA A 7 77.17 -111.17 -87.47
CA ALA A 7 77.62 -109.89 -86.90
C ALA A 7 77.01 -109.63 -85.50
N ALA A 8 77.57 -108.78 -84.62
CA ALA A 8 77.78 -107.34 -84.84
C ALA A 8 78.80 -106.72 -83.84
N PRO A 9 79.20 -105.43 -83.97
CA PRO A 9 80.60 -105.04 -83.73
C PRO A 9 80.98 -104.55 -82.32
N VAL A 10 82.27 -104.79 -82.05
CA VAL A 10 83.15 -104.15 -81.06
C VAL A 10 83.26 -102.64 -81.27
N ARG A 11 83.49 -101.87 -80.20
CA ARG A 11 84.39 -100.68 -80.25
C ARG A 11 85.14 -100.46 -78.94
N ILE A 12 86.43 -100.15 -79.08
CA ILE A 12 87.42 -99.95 -78.01
C ILE A 12 87.84 -98.47 -78.02
N ARG A 13 88.08 -97.88 -76.85
CA ARG A 13 89.05 -96.77 -76.72
C ARG A 13 89.61 -96.65 -75.31
N ALA A 14 90.86 -96.24 -75.22
CA ALA A 14 91.67 -96.23 -74.00
C ALA A 14 92.01 -94.81 -73.53
N GLY A 15 92.40 -94.72 -72.25
CA GLY A 15 93.39 -93.77 -71.73
C GLY A 15 92.86 -92.38 -71.34
N ASP A 16 93.40 -91.70 -70.34
CA ASP A 16 94.62 -92.00 -69.57
C ASP A 16 94.39 -91.73 -68.07
N GLY A 17 95.08 -92.47 -67.19
CA GLY A 17 94.71 -92.63 -65.77
C GLY A 17 94.49 -94.09 -65.33
N GLY A 18 94.57 -95.04 -66.27
CA GLY A 18 95.14 -96.35 -65.97
C GLY A 18 94.27 -97.44 -65.32
N ALA A 19 92.94 -97.46 -65.48
CA ALA A 19 92.16 -98.69 -65.25
C ALA A 19 90.88 -98.76 -66.11
N LEU A 20 90.87 -99.68 -67.08
CA LEU A 20 89.67 -100.19 -67.74
C LEU A 20 89.63 -101.71 -67.50
N LEU A 21 88.59 -102.18 -66.83
CA LEU A 21 88.33 -103.61 -66.58
C LEU A 21 86.93 -103.93 -67.12
N LEU A 22 86.86 -104.88 -68.05
CA LEU A 22 85.63 -105.40 -68.64
C LEU A 22 85.58 -106.92 -68.42
N GLU A 23 84.81 -107.28 -67.39
CA GLU A 23 83.82 -108.37 -67.31
C GLU A 23 83.87 -109.55 -68.32
N THR A 24 83.89 -110.79 -67.81
CA THR A 24 82.80 -111.83 -67.87
C THR A 24 83.13 -112.95 -66.84
N GLN A 25 82.25 -113.53 -66.00
CA GLN A 25 80.96 -114.25 -66.20
C GLN A 25 81.10 -115.61 -66.96
N ASN A 26 80.50 -116.76 -66.58
CA ASN A 26 79.52 -117.11 -65.53
C ASN A 26 79.30 -118.66 -65.38
N VAL A 27 78.34 -119.09 -64.52
CA VAL A 27 77.36 -120.22 -64.73
C VAL A 27 77.64 -121.70 -64.30
N GLU A 28 76.53 -122.37 -63.93
CA GLU A 28 76.28 -123.79 -63.52
C GLU A 28 76.25 -124.81 -64.69
N ILE A 29 75.93 -126.10 -64.43
CA ILE A 29 74.91 -126.98 -65.11
C ILE A 29 75.04 -128.49 -64.76
N THR A 30 73.94 -129.26 -64.86
CA THR A 30 73.77 -130.71 -64.61
C THR A 30 74.02 -131.64 -65.84
N PRO A 31 74.14 -132.99 -65.68
CA PRO A 31 74.57 -133.92 -66.75
C PRO A 31 73.47 -134.86 -67.32
N GLU A 32 73.66 -135.40 -68.55
CA GLU A 32 73.59 -136.86 -68.92
C GLU A 32 73.64 -137.12 -70.47
N ALA A 33 74.25 -138.25 -70.87
CA ALA A 33 74.27 -138.92 -72.21
C ALA A 33 75.10 -138.31 -73.39
N ALA A 34 75.54 -139.18 -74.33
CA ALA A 34 76.69 -138.94 -75.22
C ALA A 34 76.62 -139.58 -76.65
N GLU A 35 77.63 -139.22 -77.49
CA GLU A 35 78.23 -139.94 -78.66
C GLU A 35 78.30 -139.19 -80.03
N LEU A 36 79.49 -138.61 -80.31
CA LEU A 36 80.29 -138.62 -81.57
C LEU A 36 79.71 -138.06 -82.91
N PRO A 37 80.53 -137.73 -83.96
CA PRO A 37 82.00 -137.88 -84.13
C PRO A 37 82.80 -136.65 -84.68
N GLN A 38 84.07 -136.50 -84.25
CA GLN A 38 85.23 -135.86 -84.96
C GLN A 38 85.12 -134.39 -85.47
N PRO A 39 86.21 -133.76 -85.99
CA PRO A 39 87.65 -133.82 -85.66
C PRO A 39 88.13 -132.49 -84.98
N LEU A 40 89.03 -132.50 -83.99
CA LEU A 40 90.51 -132.49 -84.10
C LEU A 40 91.15 -131.16 -84.61
N VAL A 41 92.17 -130.66 -83.89
CA VAL A 41 93.33 -129.88 -84.44
C VAL A 41 93.03 -128.42 -84.88
N VAL A 42 93.87 -127.38 -84.68
CA VAL A 42 95.18 -127.24 -83.98
C VAL A 42 95.54 -125.77 -83.70
N ALA A 43 96.72 -125.56 -83.07
CA ALA A 43 97.57 -124.38 -82.87
C ALA A 43 97.33 -123.06 -83.67
N GLY A 44 97.80 -121.90 -83.20
CA GLY A 44 98.63 -121.60 -82.01
C GLY A 44 99.98 -120.95 -82.32
N SER A 45 100.60 -120.41 -81.28
CA SER A 45 101.99 -119.95 -81.15
C SER A 45 102.24 -119.83 -79.62
N ASP A 46 103.03 -120.65 -78.91
CA ASP A 46 104.18 -121.46 -79.33
C ASP A 46 104.39 -122.81 -78.59
N GLY A 47 103.31 -123.48 -78.15
CA GLY A 47 103.26 -124.95 -78.02
C GLY A 47 103.59 -125.67 -76.68
N SER A 48 103.08 -126.91 -76.59
CA SER A 48 103.30 -128.05 -75.64
C SER A 48 102.36 -128.24 -74.40
N PRO A 49 102.00 -129.51 -73.98
CA PRO A 49 100.71 -129.84 -73.32
C PRO A 49 100.74 -130.89 -72.12
N PHE A 50 99.55 -131.42 -71.71
CA PHE A 50 99.23 -132.69 -70.95
C PHE A 50 99.14 -132.69 -69.38
N LEU A 51 98.47 -133.61 -68.63
CA LEU A 51 97.28 -134.53 -68.74
C LEU A 51 96.85 -135.04 -67.30
N ALA A 52 95.86 -135.94 -67.11
CA ALA A 52 95.12 -136.28 -65.85
C ALA A 52 95.25 -137.75 -65.29
N VAL A 53 94.56 -138.16 -64.17
CA VAL A 53 93.99 -139.52 -63.77
C VAL A 53 93.53 -139.65 -62.24
N SER A 54 92.98 -140.81 -61.76
CA SER A 54 91.92 -141.06 -60.70
C SER A 54 92.14 -142.24 -59.67
N ILE A 55 91.13 -142.63 -58.80
CA ILE A 55 90.73 -144.01 -58.23
C ILE A 55 89.81 -144.00 -56.92
N LEU A 56 89.34 -145.15 -56.34
CA LEU A 56 88.01 -145.44 -55.69
C LEU A 56 87.95 -146.26 -54.32
N GLU A 57 86.72 -146.68 -53.88
CA GLU A 57 86.26 -147.66 -52.81
C GLU A 57 85.98 -147.15 -51.34
N ASP A 58 85.14 -147.70 -50.41
CA ASP A 58 84.08 -148.78 -50.29
C ASP A 58 83.04 -148.50 -49.11
N ARG A 59 82.05 -149.38 -48.74
CA ARG A 59 80.86 -149.07 -47.88
C ARG A 59 80.07 -150.28 -47.26
N SER A 60 79.63 -150.28 -45.97
CA SER A 60 78.40 -151.03 -45.51
C SER A 60 77.80 -150.86 -44.07
N HIS A 61 78.49 -150.41 -43.01
CA HIS A 61 77.98 -150.61 -41.61
C HIS A 61 77.37 -149.40 -40.83
N LEU A 62 77.23 -148.20 -41.42
CA LEU A 62 76.93 -146.96 -40.67
C LEU A 62 75.47 -146.43 -40.70
N MET A 63 74.53 -147.07 -41.39
CA MET A 63 73.24 -146.44 -41.72
C MET A 63 72.09 -146.57 -40.70
N ALA A 64 72.30 -147.22 -39.54
CA ALA A 64 71.20 -147.51 -38.60
C ALA A 64 70.94 -146.45 -37.51
N GLN A 65 71.89 -145.56 -37.18
CA GLN A 65 71.78 -144.63 -36.04
C GLN A 65 71.39 -143.18 -36.38
N LEU A 66 71.35 -142.80 -37.66
CA LEU A 66 71.18 -141.39 -38.08
C LEU A 66 69.72 -140.92 -38.30
N ALA A 67 68.72 -141.82 -38.20
CA ALA A 67 67.32 -141.45 -38.44
C ALA A 67 66.60 -140.85 -37.21
N ALA A 68 67.00 -141.21 -35.99
CA ALA A 68 66.26 -140.87 -34.77
C ALA A 68 66.45 -139.41 -34.32
N THR A 69 67.61 -138.79 -34.59
CA THR A 69 67.93 -137.43 -34.14
C THR A 69 67.28 -136.32 -34.96
N ARG A 70 66.90 -136.60 -36.23
CA ARG A 70 66.35 -135.58 -37.14
C ARG A 70 64.93 -135.13 -36.76
N ASN A 71 64.09 -136.04 -36.28
CA ASN A 71 62.66 -135.76 -36.07
C ASN A 71 62.37 -134.96 -34.78
N GLY A 72 63.29 -134.97 -33.80
CA GLY A 72 63.12 -134.18 -32.57
C GLY A 72 63.27 -132.67 -32.76
N LEU A 73 64.16 -132.23 -33.67
CA LEU A 73 64.49 -130.81 -33.83
C LEU A 73 63.36 -129.99 -34.47
N LEU A 74 62.60 -130.59 -35.40
CA LEU A 74 61.54 -129.90 -36.16
C LEU A 74 60.31 -129.58 -35.29
N ALA A 75 59.99 -130.40 -34.30
CA ALA A 75 58.84 -130.20 -33.41
C ALA A 75 59.00 -128.95 -32.52
N ILE A 76 60.22 -128.68 -32.04
CA ILE A 76 60.51 -127.53 -31.16
C ILE A 76 60.39 -126.21 -31.93
N MET A 77 60.88 -126.17 -33.18
CA MET A 77 60.81 -124.96 -34.03
C MET A 77 59.36 -124.54 -34.33
N ALA A 78 58.45 -125.49 -34.55
CA ALA A 78 57.04 -125.20 -34.81
C ALA A 78 56.32 -124.62 -33.58
N ALA A 79 56.64 -125.08 -32.37
CA ALA A 79 56.02 -124.56 -31.14
C ALA A 79 56.39 -123.09 -30.87
N VAL A 80 57.64 -122.70 -31.16
CA VAL A 80 58.13 -121.33 -30.93
C VAL A 80 57.48 -120.32 -31.87
N SER A 81 57.25 -120.67 -33.15
CA SER A 81 56.64 -119.75 -34.13
C SER A 81 55.18 -119.42 -33.80
N ILE A 82 54.41 -120.39 -33.31
CA ILE A 82 53.00 -120.20 -32.93
C ILE A 82 52.88 -119.30 -31.69
N ALA A 83 53.76 -119.47 -30.70
CA ALA A 83 53.79 -118.63 -29.50
C ALA A 83 54.11 -117.15 -29.82
N LEU A 84 55.04 -116.91 -30.74
CA LEU A 84 55.43 -115.55 -31.16
C LEU A 84 54.29 -114.83 -31.91
N ALA A 85 53.59 -115.52 -32.81
CA ALA A 85 52.44 -114.96 -33.53
C ALA A 85 51.28 -114.58 -32.61
N ALA A 86 50.99 -115.41 -31.59
CA ALA A 86 49.96 -115.13 -30.60
C ALA A 86 50.31 -113.90 -29.74
N ALA A 87 51.56 -113.78 -29.29
CA ALA A 87 52.02 -112.65 -28.47
C ALA A 87 51.90 -111.29 -29.20
N ILE A 88 52.29 -111.25 -30.49
CA ILE A 88 52.16 -110.06 -31.35
C ILE A 88 50.69 -109.69 -31.56
N SER A 89 49.82 -110.68 -31.78
CA SER A 89 48.38 -110.46 -32.00
C SER A 89 47.70 -109.83 -30.77
N VAL A 90 48.01 -110.33 -29.57
CA VAL A 90 47.45 -109.80 -28.31
C VAL A 90 47.96 -108.40 -28.00
N THR A 91 49.23 -108.10 -28.26
CA THR A 91 49.78 -106.74 -28.07
C THR A 91 49.22 -105.74 -29.06
N LEU A 92 49.04 -106.11 -30.34
CA LEU A 92 48.40 -105.25 -31.33
C LEU A 92 46.93 -104.97 -30.98
N TRP A 93 46.17 -105.99 -30.54
CA TRP A 93 44.79 -105.81 -30.07
C TRP A 93 44.69 -104.89 -28.85
N LEU A 94 45.56 -105.07 -27.84
CA LEU A 94 45.62 -104.19 -26.67
C LEU A 94 46.03 -102.75 -27.01
N TYR A 95 46.88 -102.56 -28.02
CA TYR A 95 47.27 -101.23 -28.48
C TYR A 95 46.12 -100.52 -29.19
N LEU A 96 45.42 -101.21 -30.11
CA LEU A 96 44.26 -100.67 -30.82
C LEU A 96 43.08 -100.38 -29.88
N ALA A 97 42.78 -101.28 -28.94
CA ALA A 97 41.74 -101.05 -27.93
C ALA A 97 42.02 -99.80 -27.07
N ARG A 98 43.28 -99.59 -26.67
CA ARG A 98 43.70 -98.39 -25.92
C ARG A 98 43.74 -97.12 -26.78
N ALA A 99 43.95 -97.23 -28.09
CA ALA A 99 43.88 -96.10 -29.01
C ALA A 99 42.42 -95.61 -29.15
N HIS A 100 41.49 -96.53 -29.40
CA HIS A 100 40.08 -96.19 -29.61
C HIS A 100 39.42 -95.64 -28.35
N GLN A 101 39.74 -96.20 -27.17
CA GLN A 101 39.22 -95.68 -25.90
C GLN A 101 39.76 -94.26 -25.56
N ARG A 102 40.91 -93.86 -26.12
CA ARG A 102 41.41 -92.47 -26.00
C ARG A 102 40.70 -91.51 -26.95
N GLU A 103 40.29 -91.97 -28.14
CA GLU A 103 39.47 -91.15 -29.04
C GLU A 103 38.11 -90.86 -28.44
N GLU A 104 37.44 -91.84 -27.81
CA GLU A 104 36.15 -91.63 -27.17
C GLU A 104 36.21 -90.67 -25.97
N THR A 105 37.21 -90.79 -25.08
CA THR A 105 37.32 -89.85 -23.95
C THR A 105 37.70 -88.45 -24.40
N LEU A 106 38.59 -88.30 -25.39
CA LEU A 106 38.91 -86.98 -25.96
C LEU A 106 37.71 -86.37 -26.69
N ALA A 107 36.91 -87.18 -27.40
CA ALA A 107 35.68 -86.72 -28.03
C ALA A 107 34.62 -86.26 -27.00
N GLN A 108 34.49 -86.98 -25.87
CA GLN A 108 33.59 -86.61 -24.79
C GLN A 108 34.06 -85.34 -24.05
N ASP A 109 35.35 -85.22 -23.72
CA ASP A 109 35.90 -84.03 -23.07
C ASP A 109 35.83 -82.79 -23.99
N ILE A 110 36.08 -82.94 -25.30
CA ILE A 110 35.92 -81.85 -26.28
C ILE A 110 34.45 -81.48 -26.46
N ALA A 111 33.53 -82.44 -26.44
CA ALA A 111 32.09 -82.17 -26.50
C ALA A 111 31.61 -81.44 -25.23
N ALA A 112 32.03 -81.89 -24.04
CA ALA A 112 31.69 -81.28 -22.76
C ALA A 112 32.33 -79.89 -22.58
N ALA A 113 33.55 -79.68 -23.07
CA ALA A 113 34.18 -78.37 -23.12
C ALA A 113 33.40 -77.41 -24.05
N ARG A 114 33.01 -77.87 -25.25
CA ARG A 114 32.21 -77.07 -26.19
C ARG A 114 30.83 -76.73 -25.66
N THR A 115 30.13 -77.64 -24.96
CA THR A 115 28.84 -77.31 -24.34
C THR A 115 29.00 -76.38 -23.14
N ALA A 116 30.02 -76.56 -22.30
CA ALA A 116 30.29 -75.65 -21.19
C ALA A 116 30.73 -74.25 -21.67
N GLU A 117 31.44 -74.15 -22.78
CA GLU A 117 31.83 -72.88 -23.42
C GLU A 117 30.64 -72.22 -24.14
N ALA A 118 29.77 -73.01 -24.79
CA ALA A 118 28.50 -72.54 -25.33
C ALA A 118 27.54 -72.03 -24.23
N ASP A 119 27.44 -72.72 -23.09
CA ASP A 119 26.63 -72.29 -21.95
C ASP A 119 27.18 -71.02 -21.28
N ARG A 120 28.51 -70.89 -21.18
CA ARG A 120 29.15 -69.66 -20.67
C ARG A 120 28.89 -68.48 -21.60
N THR A 121 29.16 -68.64 -22.89
CA THR A 121 28.93 -67.57 -23.89
C THR A 121 27.45 -67.24 -24.04
N ALA A 122 26.53 -68.22 -23.95
CA ALA A 122 25.09 -67.97 -23.92
C ALA A 122 24.67 -67.13 -22.70
N ARG A 123 25.15 -67.47 -21.48
CA ARG A 123 24.88 -66.69 -20.27
C ARG A 123 25.53 -65.31 -20.29
N GLU A 124 26.71 -65.18 -20.89
CA GLU A 124 27.38 -63.88 -21.06
C GLU A 124 26.62 -62.97 -22.04
N VAL A 125 26.10 -63.54 -23.14
CA VAL A 125 25.25 -62.83 -24.13
C VAL A 125 23.88 -62.50 -23.54
N GLU A 126 23.26 -63.41 -22.79
CA GLU A 126 22.01 -63.14 -22.08
C GLU A 126 22.20 -62.03 -21.03
N ALA A 127 23.24 -62.13 -20.19
CA ALA A 127 23.58 -61.07 -19.24
C ALA A 127 24.01 -59.75 -19.91
N ALA A 128 24.57 -59.79 -21.13
CA ALA A 128 24.85 -58.58 -21.91
C ALA A 128 23.56 -57.93 -22.41
N ARG A 129 22.65 -58.70 -23.01
CA ARG A 129 21.32 -58.23 -23.44
C ARG A 129 20.50 -57.70 -22.26
N ASP A 130 20.57 -58.33 -21.10
CA ASP A 130 19.92 -57.87 -19.87
C ASP A 130 20.51 -56.54 -19.38
N ARG A 131 21.83 -56.35 -19.47
CA ARG A 131 22.48 -55.07 -19.16
C ARG A 131 22.12 -53.98 -20.15
N GLU A 132 22.15 -54.27 -21.45
CA GLU A 132 21.76 -53.36 -22.53
C GLU A 132 20.29 -52.97 -22.40
N ALA A 133 19.37 -53.91 -22.19
CA ALA A 133 17.95 -53.65 -21.99
C ALA A 133 17.67 -52.79 -20.74
N ARG A 134 18.40 -53.01 -19.64
CA ARG A 134 18.31 -52.15 -18.44
C ARG A 134 18.88 -50.75 -18.68
N GLN A 135 19.99 -50.63 -19.40
CA GLN A 135 20.57 -49.33 -19.77
C GLN A 135 19.67 -48.56 -20.75
N GLN A 136 19.08 -49.25 -21.73
CA GLN A 136 18.12 -48.69 -22.67
C GLN A 136 16.87 -48.19 -21.93
N ALA A 137 16.27 -49.02 -21.08
CA ALA A 137 15.09 -48.65 -20.29
C ALA A 137 15.36 -47.47 -19.34
N GLU A 138 16.57 -47.38 -18.76
CA GLU A 138 16.96 -46.25 -17.92
C GLU A 138 17.20 -44.97 -18.75
N ALA A 139 17.85 -45.09 -19.91
CA ALA A 139 18.02 -43.97 -20.84
C ALA A 139 16.67 -43.45 -21.39
N ASP A 140 15.72 -44.34 -21.67
CA ASP A 140 14.37 -43.99 -22.11
C ASP A 140 13.58 -43.28 -20.99
N ARG A 141 13.68 -43.75 -19.74
CA ARG A 141 13.13 -43.03 -18.56
C ARG A 141 13.76 -41.67 -18.38
N GLN A 142 15.09 -41.58 -18.42
CA GLN A 142 15.81 -40.32 -18.25
C GLN A 142 15.41 -39.34 -19.36
N THR A 143 15.27 -39.81 -20.60
CA THR A 143 14.79 -39.01 -21.74
C THR A 143 13.36 -38.53 -21.53
N ARG A 144 12.44 -39.39 -21.05
CA ARG A 144 11.06 -39.02 -20.68
C ARG A 144 11.03 -37.94 -19.59
N VAL A 145 11.79 -38.14 -18.51
CA VAL A 145 11.90 -37.20 -17.38
C VAL A 145 12.45 -35.85 -17.83
N VAL A 146 13.55 -35.83 -18.60
CA VAL A 146 14.12 -34.60 -19.13
C VAL A 146 13.13 -33.90 -20.05
N SER A 147 12.45 -34.63 -20.94
CA SER A 147 11.43 -34.07 -21.85
C SER A 147 10.25 -33.45 -21.11
N GLU A 148 9.68 -34.14 -20.10
CA GLU A 148 8.53 -33.65 -19.34
C GLU A 148 8.88 -32.45 -18.45
N ILE A 149 10.05 -32.47 -17.81
CA ILE A 149 10.56 -31.34 -17.02
C ILE A 149 10.88 -30.15 -17.95
N SER A 150 11.54 -30.36 -19.09
CA SER A 150 11.82 -29.31 -20.07
C SER A 150 10.53 -28.69 -20.60
N ALA A 151 9.55 -29.49 -21.00
CA ALA A 151 8.24 -28.98 -21.44
C ALA A 151 7.49 -28.24 -20.31
N GLY A 152 7.66 -28.66 -19.05
CA GLY A 152 7.16 -27.93 -17.88
C GLY A 152 7.84 -26.57 -17.72
N LEU A 153 9.18 -26.52 -17.82
CA LEU A 153 9.94 -25.28 -17.74
C LEU A 153 9.65 -24.33 -18.91
N GLU A 154 9.41 -24.83 -20.11
CA GLU A 154 8.95 -24.03 -21.26
C GLU A 154 7.56 -23.42 -21.01
N ARG A 155 6.61 -24.20 -20.47
CA ARG A 155 5.29 -23.69 -20.06
C ARG A 155 5.41 -22.62 -18.96
N LEU A 156 6.26 -22.86 -17.96
CA LEU A 156 6.54 -21.92 -16.87
C LEU A 156 7.17 -20.61 -17.39
N ALA A 157 8.14 -20.71 -18.30
CA ALA A 157 8.77 -19.55 -18.95
C ALA A 157 7.80 -18.76 -19.85
N ALA A 158 6.79 -19.42 -20.43
CA ALA A 158 5.67 -18.78 -21.14
C ALA A 158 4.55 -18.27 -20.21
N GLY A 159 4.78 -18.26 -18.88
CA GLY A 159 3.84 -17.76 -17.88
C GLY A 159 2.71 -18.72 -17.49
N ASN A 160 2.68 -19.97 -17.97
CA ASN A 160 1.63 -20.92 -17.65
C ASN A 160 1.87 -21.61 -16.29
N LEU A 161 1.12 -21.18 -15.28
CA LEU A 161 1.13 -21.70 -13.91
C LEU A 161 -0.06 -22.64 -13.64
N THR A 162 -0.74 -23.13 -14.67
CA THR A 162 -1.95 -23.98 -14.52
C THR A 162 -1.69 -25.48 -14.61
N GLN A 163 -0.51 -25.90 -15.10
CA GLN A 163 -0.22 -27.29 -15.44
C GLN A 163 0.93 -27.87 -14.60
N PRO A 164 0.62 -28.57 -13.49
CA PRO A 164 1.61 -29.39 -12.80
C PRO A 164 2.07 -30.56 -13.69
N ILE A 165 3.15 -31.23 -13.29
CA ILE A 165 3.53 -32.51 -13.86
C ILE A 165 2.87 -33.60 -13.02
N ASP A 166 1.91 -34.28 -13.64
CA ASP A 166 1.13 -35.36 -13.05
C ASP A 166 1.93 -36.66 -12.94
N SER A 167 1.43 -37.58 -12.11
CA SER A 167 1.92 -38.95 -12.00
C SER A 167 0.71 -39.90 -11.94
N PRO A 168 0.04 -40.13 -13.08
CA PRO A 168 -1.19 -40.93 -13.12
C PRO A 168 -0.89 -42.40 -12.82
N ALA A 169 -1.79 -43.09 -12.12
CA ALA A 169 -1.60 -44.48 -11.70
C ALA A 169 -1.40 -45.50 -12.85
N GLN A 170 -1.69 -45.10 -14.09
CA GLN A 170 -1.53 -45.92 -15.30
C GLN A 170 -0.20 -45.67 -16.04
N ASP A 171 0.47 -44.55 -15.76
CA ASP A 171 1.79 -44.17 -16.30
C ASP A 171 2.52 -43.32 -15.23
N PRO A 172 3.00 -43.95 -14.14
CA PRO A 172 3.56 -43.23 -13.01
C PRO A 172 4.90 -42.60 -13.39
N PHE A 173 5.11 -41.35 -12.96
CA PHE A 173 6.39 -40.68 -13.10
C PHE A 173 7.49 -41.50 -12.38
N PRO A 174 8.68 -41.70 -12.99
CA PRO A 174 9.75 -42.50 -12.40
C PRO A 174 10.11 -42.10 -10.96
N ALA A 175 9.98 -43.04 -10.03
CA ALA A 175 10.05 -42.78 -8.59
C ALA A 175 11.39 -42.18 -8.14
N GLU A 176 12.49 -42.56 -8.80
CA GLU A 176 13.84 -42.01 -8.54
C GLU A 176 13.99 -40.53 -8.92
N TYR A 177 13.10 -40.00 -9.77
CA TYR A 177 13.05 -38.60 -10.20
C TYR A 177 11.83 -37.84 -9.61
N ASP A 178 10.97 -38.48 -8.80
CA ASP A 178 9.74 -37.86 -8.27
C ASP A 178 10.02 -36.60 -7.42
N ALA A 179 11.16 -36.55 -6.73
CA ALA A 179 11.60 -35.37 -5.99
C ALA A 179 11.78 -34.13 -6.90
N LEU A 180 12.19 -34.31 -8.16
CA LEU A 180 12.32 -33.23 -9.14
C LEU A 180 10.93 -32.75 -9.62
N ARG A 181 10.01 -33.68 -9.89
CA ARG A 181 8.61 -33.40 -10.21
C ARG A 181 7.90 -32.64 -9.09
N ALA A 182 8.05 -33.10 -7.85
CA ALA A 182 7.50 -32.47 -6.66
C ALA A 182 8.09 -31.06 -6.44
N SER A 183 9.40 -30.88 -6.69
CA SER A 183 10.04 -29.56 -6.61
C SER A 183 9.52 -28.59 -7.67
N TYR A 184 9.37 -29.03 -8.93
CA TYR A 184 8.74 -28.23 -9.99
C TYR A 184 7.30 -27.84 -9.62
N ASN A 185 6.48 -28.79 -9.18
CA ASN A 185 5.10 -28.52 -8.76
C ASN A 185 5.04 -27.54 -7.58
N SER A 186 5.94 -27.66 -6.61
CA SER A 186 6.02 -26.72 -5.47
C SER A 186 6.39 -25.30 -5.89
N VAL A 187 7.27 -25.13 -6.88
CA VAL A 187 7.59 -23.82 -7.46
C VAL A 187 6.38 -23.25 -8.21
N LEU A 188 5.67 -24.08 -8.99
CA LEU A 188 4.46 -23.69 -9.71
C LEU A 188 3.34 -23.23 -8.74
N ASP A 189 3.10 -23.97 -7.66
CA ASP A 189 2.14 -23.61 -6.61
C ASP A 189 2.52 -22.31 -5.89
N GLN A 190 3.80 -22.13 -5.55
CA GLN A 190 4.28 -20.91 -4.89
C GLN A 190 4.14 -19.68 -5.79
N LEU A 191 4.54 -19.78 -7.06
CA LEU A 191 4.39 -18.69 -8.02
C LEU A 191 2.91 -18.37 -8.31
N GLY A 192 2.06 -19.38 -8.47
CA GLY A 192 0.62 -19.20 -8.65
C GLY A 192 -0.03 -18.50 -7.45
N SER A 193 0.36 -18.88 -6.23
CA SER A 193 -0.07 -18.24 -4.98
C SER A 193 0.37 -16.76 -4.90
N ILE A 194 1.62 -16.46 -5.26
CA ILE A 194 2.15 -15.09 -5.29
C ILE A 194 1.40 -14.23 -6.32
N VAL A 195 1.19 -14.73 -7.55
CA VAL A 195 0.43 -14.01 -8.60
C VAL A 195 -0.99 -13.71 -8.11
N ALA A 196 -1.72 -14.71 -7.61
CA ALA A 196 -3.08 -14.52 -7.08
C ALA A 196 -3.13 -13.55 -5.89
N GLN A 197 -2.10 -13.54 -5.03
CA GLN A 197 -2.01 -12.59 -3.92
C GLN A 197 -1.80 -11.16 -4.42
N ILE A 198 -0.95 -10.93 -5.42
CA ILE A 198 -0.72 -9.58 -5.97
C ILE A 198 -1.93 -9.11 -6.79
N GLU A 199 -2.62 -9.99 -7.53
CA GLU A 199 -3.91 -9.67 -8.16
C GLU A 199 -4.94 -9.18 -7.12
N GLN A 200 -5.07 -9.90 -6.00
CA GLN A 200 -5.99 -9.51 -4.92
C GLN A 200 -5.61 -8.17 -4.29
N ILE A 201 -4.31 -7.95 -4.01
CA ILE A 201 -3.82 -6.68 -3.45
C ILE A 201 -4.06 -5.53 -4.44
N SER A 202 -3.78 -5.72 -5.73
CA SER A 202 -3.99 -4.71 -6.77
C SER A 202 -5.47 -4.38 -6.92
N GLY A 203 -6.35 -5.37 -6.82
CA GLY A 203 -7.80 -5.16 -6.73
C GLY A 203 -8.19 -4.27 -5.54
N SER A 204 -7.69 -4.57 -4.34
CA SER A 204 -7.94 -3.74 -3.15
C SER A 204 -7.38 -2.32 -3.31
N VAL A 205 -6.13 -2.14 -3.77
CA VAL A 205 -5.54 -0.81 -4.00
C VAL A 205 -6.38 0.01 -4.99
N ARG A 206 -6.89 -0.62 -6.06
CA ARG A 206 -7.74 0.05 -7.05
C ARG A 206 -9.07 0.51 -6.45
N ASP A 207 -9.68 -0.33 -5.62
CA ASP A 207 -10.97 -0.05 -5.00
C ASP A 207 -10.80 1.01 -3.87
N ASP A 208 -9.79 0.88 -3.01
CA ASP A 208 -9.41 1.86 -1.97
C ASP A 208 -9.08 3.23 -2.59
N SER A 209 -8.38 3.25 -3.74
CA SER A 209 -8.10 4.50 -4.48
C SER A 209 -9.39 5.17 -4.97
N GLY A 210 -10.41 4.39 -5.36
CA GLY A 210 -11.72 4.93 -5.73
C GLY A 210 -12.46 5.55 -4.54
N GLU A 211 -12.30 5.00 -3.33
CA GLU A 211 -12.82 5.61 -2.10
C GLU A 211 -12.09 6.92 -1.76
N ILE A 212 -10.76 6.97 -1.92
CA ILE A 212 -9.96 8.19 -1.72
C ILE A 212 -10.34 9.28 -2.74
N GLU A 213 -10.46 8.94 -4.03
CA GLU A 213 -10.89 9.87 -5.09
C GLU A 213 -12.26 10.50 -4.75
N LYS A 214 -13.21 9.69 -4.28
CA LYS A 214 -14.54 10.17 -3.87
C LYS A 214 -14.49 11.04 -2.61
N ALA A 215 -13.70 10.68 -1.61
CA ALA A 215 -13.56 11.46 -0.38
C ALA A 215 -12.88 12.82 -0.63
N ALA A 216 -11.91 12.85 -1.56
CA ALA A 216 -11.28 14.08 -2.01
C ALA A 216 -12.26 14.99 -2.77
N GLN A 217 -13.11 14.43 -3.65
CA GLN A 217 -14.16 15.19 -4.33
C GLN A 217 -15.17 15.82 -3.35
N ASP A 218 -15.58 15.09 -2.30
CA ASP A 218 -16.43 15.64 -1.21
C ASP A 218 -15.73 16.78 -0.47
N LEU A 219 -14.45 16.61 -0.12
CA LEU A 219 -13.65 17.65 0.53
C LEU A 219 -13.53 18.91 -0.33
N SER A 220 -13.36 18.78 -1.65
CA SER A 220 -13.32 19.92 -2.58
C SER A 220 -14.66 20.67 -2.60
N ALA A 221 -15.78 19.97 -2.79
CA ALA A 221 -17.11 20.58 -2.83
C ALA A 221 -17.48 21.26 -1.50
N ARG A 222 -17.03 20.70 -0.37
CA ARG A 222 -17.17 21.30 0.96
C ARG A 222 -16.29 22.54 1.12
N ALA A 223 -15.04 22.51 0.66
CA ALA A 223 -14.15 23.66 0.68
C ALA A 223 -14.70 24.82 -0.19
N GLU A 224 -15.23 24.54 -1.38
CA GLU A 224 -15.90 25.53 -2.23
C GLU A 224 -17.12 26.17 -1.53
N THR A 225 -17.99 25.34 -0.93
CA THR A 225 -19.16 25.81 -0.17
C THR A 225 -18.75 26.64 1.05
N GLN A 226 -17.69 26.24 1.74
CA GLN A 226 -17.15 26.94 2.90
C GLN A 226 -16.50 28.27 2.50
N ALA A 227 -15.79 28.33 1.37
CA ALA A 227 -15.23 29.58 0.83
C ALA A 227 -16.34 30.61 0.54
N ALA A 228 -17.40 30.20 -0.16
CA ALA A 228 -18.56 31.06 -0.42
C ALA A 228 -19.25 31.55 0.88
N THR A 229 -19.30 30.70 1.91
CA THR A 229 -19.84 31.07 3.24
C THR A 229 -18.92 32.05 3.98
N LEU A 230 -17.60 31.91 3.84
CA LEU A 230 -16.60 32.80 4.41
C LEU A 230 -16.60 34.17 3.73
N GLU A 231 -16.74 34.24 2.39
CA GLU A 231 -16.91 35.51 1.67
C GLU A 231 -18.14 36.29 2.16
N GLN A 232 -19.29 35.62 2.29
CA GLN A 232 -20.51 36.24 2.82
C GLN A 232 -20.33 36.71 4.28
N SER A 233 -19.62 35.92 5.09
CA SER A 233 -19.33 36.26 6.48
C SER A 233 -18.37 37.46 6.59
N ALA A 234 -17.33 37.53 5.77
CA ALA A 234 -16.40 38.67 5.70
C ALA A 234 -17.10 39.97 5.25
N ALA A 235 -17.99 39.88 4.26
CA ALA A 235 -18.83 41.00 3.83
C ALA A 235 -19.75 41.49 4.96
N ALA A 236 -20.42 40.56 5.67
CA ALA A 236 -21.28 40.89 6.81
C ALA A 236 -20.48 41.52 7.98
N LEU A 237 -19.30 41.01 8.29
CA LEU A 237 -18.39 41.56 9.31
C LEU A 237 -17.89 42.96 8.93
N THR A 238 -17.62 43.21 7.65
CA THR A 238 -17.23 44.54 7.16
C THR A 238 -18.37 45.54 7.38
N GLN A 239 -19.60 45.19 6.97
CA GLN A 239 -20.79 46.03 7.19
C GLN A 239 -21.12 46.25 8.69
N LEU A 240 -20.91 45.22 9.53
CA LEU A 240 -21.04 45.36 10.98
C LEU A 240 -19.97 46.29 11.57
N THR A 241 -18.73 46.19 11.10
CA THR A 241 -17.63 47.06 11.54
C THR A 241 -17.90 48.53 11.19
N GLU A 242 -18.37 48.80 9.97
CA GLU A 242 -18.81 50.14 9.55
C GLU A 242 -19.97 50.66 10.41
N SER A 243 -20.97 49.82 10.70
CA SER A 243 -22.12 50.16 11.54
C SER A 243 -21.71 50.50 12.98
N VAL A 244 -20.78 49.74 13.57
CA VAL A 244 -20.25 49.97 14.91
C VAL A 244 -19.40 51.25 14.96
N GLN A 245 -18.57 51.51 13.96
CA GLN A 245 -17.83 52.78 13.85
C GLN A 245 -18.77 53.99 13.70
N ALA A 246 -19.83 53.86 12.88
CA ALA A 246 -20.86 54.89 12.74
C ALA A 246 -21.64 55.12 14.05
N ALA A 247 -21.91 54.08 14.84
CA ALA A 247 -22.50 54.20 16.17
C ALA A 247 -21.57 54.94 17.15
N ALA A 248 -20.27 54.63 17.16
CA ALA A 248 -19.29 55.33 17.98
C ALA A 248 -19.17 56.83 17.64
N ALA A 249 -19.21 57.15 16.34
CA ALA A 249 -19.18 58.54 15.86
C ALA A 249 -20.45 59.32 16.25
N ARG A 250 -21.63 58.70 16.08
CA ARG A 250 -22.92 59.29 16.49
C ARG A 250 -23.02 59.49 18.01
N ALA A 251 -22.41 58.62 18.81
CA ALA A 251 -22.35 58.79 20.26
C ALA A 251 -21.54 60.03 20.65
N ALA A 252 -20.37 60.26 20.01
CA ALA A 252 -19.55 61.46 20.23
C ALA A 252 -20.23 62.76 19.73
N GLU A 253 -21.03 62.69 18.66
CA GLU A 253 -21.90 63.80 18.24
C GLU A 253 -22.99 64.07 19.29
N GLY A 254 -23.63 63.02 19.81
CA GLY A 254 -24.62 63.10 20.89
C GLY A 254 -24.06 63.71 22.19
N GLU A 255 -22.85 63.33 22.59
CA GLU A 255 -22.10 63.93 23.70
C GLU A 255 -21.94 65.45 23.49
N THR A 256 -21.49 65.85 22.31
CA THR A 256 -21.30 67.26 21.92
C THR A 256 -22.62 68.04 21.99
N VAL A 257 -23.72 67.48 21.48
CA VAL A 257 -25.05 68.10 21.52
C VAL A 257 -25.60 68.19 22.94
N SER A 258 -25.37 67.17 23.78
CA SER A 258 -25.78 67.19 25.19
C SER A 258 -25.03 68.28 25.96
N GLY A 259 -23.72 68.43 25.74
CA GLY A 259 -22.92 69.53 26.30
C GLY A 259 -23.46 70.91 25.93
N GLN A 260 -23.79 71.14 24.66
CA GLN A 260 -24.41 72.40 24.21
C GLN A 260 -25.77 72.67 24.86
N ASN A 261 -26.59 71.64 25.07
CA ASN A 261 -27.87 71.76 25.77
C ASN A 261 -27.66 72.07 27.27
N ARG A 262 -26.66 71.46 27.91
CA ARG A 262 -26.25 71.73 29.29
C ARG A 262 -25.85 73.19 29.46
N ASP A 263 -24.97 73.72 28.60
CA ASP A 263 -24.52 75.11 28.65
C ASP A 263 -25.67 76.12 28.44
N ARG A 264 -26.62 75.81 27.55
CA ARG A 264 -27.84 76.62 27.34
C ARG A 264 -28.76 76.60 28.56
N ALA A 265 -28.98 75.42 29.16
CA ALA A 265 -29.80 75.27 30.36
C ALA A 265 -29.16 75.96 31.58
N GLU A 266 -27.84 75.92 31.73
CA GLU A 266 -27.11 76.70 32.73
C GLU A 266 -27.30 78.22 32.52
N GLY A 267 -27.27 78.67 31.25
CA GLY A 267 -27.58 80.04 30.86
C GLY A 267 -28.99 80.45 31.30
N GLY A 268 -30.00 79.64 30.97
CA GLY A 268 -31.38 79.86 31.42
C GLY A 268 -31.51 79.88 32.94
N ALA A 269 -30.84 78.97 33.65
CA ALA A 269 -30.86 78.89 35.11
C ALA A 269 -30.14 80.08 35.79
N ARG A 270 -29.24 80.79 35.10
CA ARG A 270 -28.71 82.09 35.55
C ARG A 270 -29.78 83.17 35.41
N VAL A 271 -30.38 83.33 34.23
CA VAL A 271 -31.44 84.33 33.97
C VAL A 271 -32.64 84.17 34.91
N VAL A 272 -33.06 82.94 35.21
CA VAL A 272 -34.14 82.66 36.17
C VAL A 272 -33.78 83.10 37.60
N ARG A 273 -32.54 82.88 38.07
CA ARG A 273 -32.09 83.37 39.39
C ARG A 273 -32.07 84.89 39.47
N ASP A 274 -31.64 85.55 38.40
CA ASP A 274 -31.65 87.01 38.31
C ASP A 274 -33.10 87.55 38.33
N ALA A 275 -34.02 86.89 37.63
CA ALA A 275 -35.45 87.22 37.62
C ALA A 275 -36.12 87.05 39.00
N ILE A 276 -35.84 85.96 39.73
CA ILE A 276 -36.33 85.76 41.11
C ILE A 276 -35.81 86.88 42.03
N THR A 277 -34.53 87.24 41.89
CA THR A 277 -33.91 88.33 42.66
C THR A 277 -34.58 89.68 42.38
N ALA A 278 -34.89 89.96 41.10
CA ALA A 278 -35.62 91.16 40.71
C ALA A 278 -37.06 91.18 41.25
N MET A 279 -37.79 90.06 41.16
CA MET A 279 -39.16 89.95 41.71
C MET A 279 -39.19 90.15 43.22
N GLY A 280 -38.25 89.57 43.97
CA GLY A 280 -38.13 89.81 45.42
C GLY A 280 -37.79 91.28 45.76
N ALA A 281 -37.05 91.99 44.91
CA ALA A 281 -36.83 93.42 45.06
C ALA A 281 -38.10 94.24 44.81
N ILE A 282 -38.93 93.85 43.84
CA ILE A 282 -40.24 94.47 43.57
C ILE A 282 -41.21 94.22 44.73
N GLU A 283 -41.31 93.00 45.24
CA GLU A 283 -42.13 92.65 46.42
C GLU A 283 -41.75 93.51 47.64
N LYS A 284 -40.45 93.63 47.92
CA LYS A 284 -39.92 94.49 48.98
C LYS A 284 -40.28 95.97 48.76
N SER A 285 -40.20 96.45 47.53
CA SER A 285 -40.56 97.83 47.16
C SER A 285 -42.06 98.08 47.34
N ALA A 286 -42.93 97.17 46.90
CA ALA A 286 -44.37 97.24 47.12
C ALA A 286 -44.71 97.31 48.61
N ALA A 287 -44.07 96.46 49.44
CA ALA A 287 -44.23 96.50 50.90
C ALA A 287 -43.67 97.79 51.55
N GLN A 288 -42.74 98.51 50.92
CA GLN A 288 -42.34 99.86 51.35
C GLN A 288 -43.39 100.91 50.95
N ILE A 289 -43.93 100.83 49.73
CA ILE A 289 -45.00 101.73 49.25
C ILE A 289 -46.25 101.60 50.13
N THR A 290 -46.72 100.39 50.46
CA THR A 290 -47.88 100.19 51.34
C THR A 290 -47.73 100.92 52.67
N ARG A 291 -46.54 100.85 53.30
CA ARG A 291 -46.25 101.59 54.56
C ARG A 291 -46.25 103.10 54.40
N ILE A 292 -45.85 103.63 53.23
CA ILE A 292 -45.94 105.06 52.94
C ILE A 292 -47.41 105.47 52.77
N ILE A 293 -48.22 104.64 52.10
CA ILE A 293 -49.65 104.86 51.93
C ILE A 293 -50.40 104.82 53.27
N ASP A 294 -50.03 103.91 54.18
CA ASP A 294 -50.56 103.88 55.56
C ASP A 294 -50.33 105.22 56.28
N VAL A 295 -49.10 105.76 56.21
CA VAL A 295 -48.78 107.07 56.79
C VAL A 295 -49.54 108.22 56.12
N ILE A 296 -49.82 108.14 54.81
CA ILE A 296 -50.65 109.12 54.10
C ILE A 296 -52.12 109.04 54.56
N GLU A 297 -52.66 107.84 54.78
CA GLU A 297 -54.00 107.65 55.34
C GLU A 297 -54.10 108.23 56.77
N ASP A 298 -53.09 108.01 57.60
CA ASP A 298 -52.99 108.60 58.94
C ASP A 298 -52.92 110.15 58.90
N ILE A 299 -52.11 110.73 58.02
CA ILE A 299 -52.02 112.19 57.84
C ILE A 299 -53.36 112.76 57.35
N ALA A 300 -54.04 112.08 56.42
CA ALA A 300 -55.36 112.48 55.94
C ALA A 300 -56.40 112.43 57.07
N PHE A 301 -56.38 111.39 57.91
CA PHE A 301 -57.25 111.26 59.07
C PHE A 301 -56.98 112.36 60.12
N GLN A 302 -55.72 112.64 60.45
CA GLN A 302 -55.35 113.74 61.35
C GLN A 302 -55.79 115.11 60.79
N THR A 303 -55.64 115.33 59.49
CA THR A 303 -56.07 116.56 58.81
C THR A 303 -57.59 116.73 58.84
N ASN A 304 -58.35 115.64 58.65
CA ASN A 304 -59.81 115.61 58.77
C ASN A 304 -60.26 115.96 60.21
N LEU A 305 -59.58 115.45 61.24
CA LEU A 305 -59.85 115.80 62.64
C LEU A 305 -59.49 117.26 62.98
N LEU A 306 -58.35 117.77 62.49
CA LEU A 306 -57.96 119.17 62.67
C LEU A 306 -58.94 120.12 61.99
N ALA A 307 -59.37 119.79 60.76
CA ALA A 307 -60.38 120.55 60.03
C ALA A 307 -61.76 120.51 60.71
N LEU A 308 -62.15 119.36 61.29
CA LEU A 308 -63.36 119.26 62.10
C LEU A 308 -63.30 120.17 63.33
N ASN A 309 -62.20 120.14 64.09
CA ASN A 309 -61.99 121.00 65.25
C ASN A 309 -62.01 122.49 64.88
N ALA A 310 -61.36 122.87 63.78
CA ALA A 310 -61.39 124.24 63.25
C ALA A 310 -62.80 124.67 62.82
N GLY A 311 -63.57 123.76 62.20
CA GLY A 311 -64.96 124.02 61.81
C GLY A 311 -65.89 124.22 63.01
N VAL A 312 -65.69 123.47 64.10
CA VAL A 312 -66.42 123.63 65.36
C VAL A 312 -66.12 124.98 66.01
N GLU A 313 -64.85 125.38 66.11
CA GLU A 313 -64.48 126.66 66.72
C GLU A 313 -64.88 127.85 65.83
N ALA A 314 -64.86 127.69 64.49
CA ALA A 314 -65.39 128.68 63.55
C ALA A 314 -66.91 128.86 63.68
N ALA A 315 -67.67 127.77 63.88
CA ALA A 315 -69.11 127.86 64.18
C ALA A 315 -69.37 128.56 65.53
N ARG A 316 -68.51 128.32 66.52
CA ARG A 316 -68.56 128.97 67.84
C ARG A 316 -68.29 130.48 67.80
N ALA A 317 -67.50 130.94 66.83
CA ALA A 317 -67.22 132.36 66.57
C ALA A 317 -68.35 133.11 65.81
N GLY A 318 -69.42 132.42 65.40
CA GLY A 318 -70.60 133.04 64.78
C GLY A 318 -70.32 133.72 63.44
N GLU A 319 -70.87 134.92 63.21
CA GLU A 319 -70.70 135.70 61.97
C GLU A 319 -69.23 135.92 61.60
N ALA A 320 -68.36 136.19 62.58
CA ALA A 320 -66.93 136.41 62.36
C ALA A 320 -66.18 135.14 61.91
N GLY A 321 -66.73 133.95 62.21
CA GLY A 321 -66.13 132.67 61.87
C GLY A 321 -66.53 132.12 60.49
N ARG A 322 -67.51 132.70 59.79
CA ARG A 322 -68.06 132.15 58.52
C ARG A 322 -66.99 131.80 57.48
N GLY A 323 -66.02 132.69 57.26
CA GLY A 323 -64.93 132.44 56.29
C GLY A 323 -64.05 131.24 56.69
N PHE A 324 -63.72 131.12 57.97
CA PHE A 324 -62.97 129.99 58.50
C PHE A 324 -63.76 128.68 58.45
N ALA A 325 -65.09 128.72 58.65
CA ALA A 325 -65.95 127.54 58.56
C ALA A 325 -65.98 126.95 57.14
N VAL A 326 -66.00 127.80 56.10
CA VAL A 326 -65.92 127.36 54.69
C VAL A 326 -64.55 126.73 54.40
N VAL A 327 -63.45 127.37 54.81
CA VAL A 327 -62.09 126.82 54.65
C VAL A 327 -61.95 125.48 55.39
N ALA A 328 -62.45 125.38 56.62
CA ALA A 328 -62.45 124.13 57.39
C ALA A 328 -63.24 123.02 56.69
N SER A 329 -64.39 123.32 56.09
CA SER A 329 -65.16 122.36 55.31
C SER A 329 -64.42 121.90 54.05
N GLU A 330 -63.75 122.80 53.32
CA GLU A 330 -62.99 122.43 52.12
C GLU A 330 -61.74 121.62 52.44
N VAL A 331 -60.99 121.98 53.50
CA VAL A 331 -59.85 121.19 53.99
C VAL A 331 -60.31 119.81 54.45
N ARG A 332 -61.49 119.70 55.10
CA ARG A 332 -62.09 118.41 55.47
C ARG A 332 -62.45 117.57 54.24
N GLY A 333 -63.05 118.18 53.21
CA GLY A 333 -63.37 117.51 51.95
C GLY A 333 -62.13 117.11 51.14
N LEU A 334 -61.04 117.86 51.24
CA LEU A 334 -59.73 117.49 50.67
C LEU A 334 -59.10 116.31 51.44
N ALA A 335 -59.14 116.34 52.77
CA ALA A 335 -58.63 115.27 53.62
C ALA A 335 -59.37 113.94 53.41
N GLN A 336 -60.71 113.98 53.27
CA GLN A 336 -61.51 112.79 52.94
C GLN A 336 -61.11 112.23 51.57
N ARG A 337 -61.05 113.07 50.52
CA ARG A 337 -60.57 112.66 49.18
C ARG A 337 -59.17 112.04 49.22
N ALA A 338 -58.25 112.60 50.01
CA ALA A 338 -56.91 112.05 50.17
C ALA A 338 -56.89 110.67 50.83
N SER A 339 -57.73 110.44 51.85
CA SER A 339 -57.89 109.12 52.49
C SER A 339 -58.50 108.09 51.54
N ASP A 340 -59.51 108.48 50.76
CA ASP A 340 -60.16 107.58 49.79
C ASP A 340 -59.19 107.21 48.65
N SER A 341 -58.43 108.18 48.11
CA SER A 341 -57.36 107.91 47.12
C SER A 341 -56.22 107.07 47.69
N ALA A 342 -55.84 107.26 48.96
CA ALA A 342 -54.82 106.43 49.61
C ALA A 342 -55.27 104.96 49.69
N ARG A 343 -56.54 104.69 50.02
CA ARG A 343 -57.11 103.33 50.03
C ARG A 343 -57.16 102.69 48.65
N GLU A 344 -57.51 103.46 47.62
CA GLU A 344 -57.51 102.97 46.24
C GLU A 344 -56.09 102.55 45.79
N ILE A 345 -55.09 103.40 46.04
CA ILE A 345 -53.68 103.09 45.75
C ILE A 345 -53.21 101.87 46.57
N LYS A 346 -53.61 101.76 47.84
CA LYS A 346 -53.30 100.60 48.70
C LYS A 346 -53.85 99.29 48.12
N GLY A 347 -55.07 99.32 47.57
CA GLY A 347 -55.68 98.20 46.86
C GLY A 347 -54.85 97.77 45.65
N LEU A 348 -54.55 98.71 44.74
CA LEU A 348 -53.77 98.46 43.52
C LEU A 348 -52.35 97.94 43.81
N ILE A 349 -51.69 98.46 44.85
CA ILE A 349 -50.36 97.99 45.28
C ILE A 349 -50.45 96.58 45.90
N SER A 350 -51.52 96.25 46.63
CA SER A 350 -51.75 94.91 47.17
C SER A 350 -51.97 93.87 46.07
N GLU A 351 -52.84 94.18 45.09
CA GLU A 351 -53.08 93.34 43.90
C GLU A 351 -51.80 93.14 43.08
N SER A 352 -51.03 94.22 42.86
CA SER A 352 -49.71 94.15 42.22
C SER A 352 -48.74 93.23 42.98
N GLY A 353 -48.78 93.23 44.31
CA GLY A 353 -48.00 92.34 45.16
C GLY A 353 -48.38 90.86 44.98
N GLU A 354 -49.68 90.54 44.87
CA GLU A 354 -50.13 89.17 44.59
C GLU A 354 -49.71 88.69 43.18
N HIS A 355 -49.77 89.56 42.18
CA HIS A 355 -49.27 89.27 40.84
C HIS A 355 -47.76 89.00 40.82
N VAL A 356 -46.95 89.81 41.51
CA VAL A 356 -45.50 89.60 41.64
C VAL A 356 -45.19 88.28 42.35
N LYS A 357 -45.92 87.95 43.42
CA LYS A 357 -45.78 86.67 44.14
C LYS A 357 -46.10 85.47 43.26
N THR A 358 -47.19 85.53 42.49
CA THR A 358 -47.59 84.49 41.54
C THR A 358 -46.55 84.34 40.42
N GLY A 359 -46.04 85.46 39.89
CA GLY A 359 -44.95 85.45 38.91
C GLY A 359 -43.66 84.83 39.44
N SER A 360 -43.30 85.14 40.69
CA SER A 360 -42.13 84.56 41.38
C SER A 360 -42.24 83.04 41.56
N ASP A 361 -43.42 82.52 41.92
CA ASP A 361 -43.67 81.06 42.00
C ASP A 361 -43.49 80.37 40.64
N LEU A 362 -44.10 80.93 39.58
CA LEU A 362 -43.99 80.39 38.23
C LEU A 362 -42.53 80.38 37.74
N VAL A 363 -41.79 81.46 37.96
CA VAL A 363 -40.36 81.55 37.61
C VAL A 363 -39.51 80.59 38.47
N GLY A 364 -39.83 80.41 39.75
CA GLY A 364 -39.19 79.42 40.62
C GLY A 364 -39.39 77.98 40.12
N ARG A 365 -40.62 77.64 39.72
CA ARG A 365 -40.95 76.35 39.09
C ARG A 365 -40.22 76.15 37.76
N THR A 366 -40.10 77.18 36.93
CA THR A 366 -39.25 77.14 35.71
C THR A 366 -37.78 76.86 36.05
N GLY A 367 -37.27 77.44 37.13
CA GLY A 367 -35.92 77.16 37.63
C GLY A 367 -35.71 75.70 38.02
N GLN A 368 -36.68 75.08 38.70
CA GLN A 368 -36.62 73.66 39.02
C GLN A 368 -36.60 72.80 37.75
N SER A 369 -37.48 73.06 36.78
CA SER A 369 -37.50 72.30 35.52
C SER A 369 -36.19 72.43 34.72
N LEU A 370 -35.52 73.59 34.76
CA LEU A 370 -34.17 73.75 34.17
C LEU A 370 -33.11 72.93 34.92
N GLN A 371 -33.22 72.81 36.25
CA GLN A 371 -32.33 71.98 37.05
C GLN A 371 -32.51 70.48 36.74
N ASP A 372 -33.76 70.04 36.49
CA ASP A 372 -34.08 68.68 36.08
C ASP A 372 -33.50 68.39 34.67
N ILE A 373 -33.65 69.33 33.72
CA ILE A 373 -33.05 69.26 32.37
C ILE A 373 -31.51 69.15 32.44
N LEU A 374 -30.86 69.90 33.34
CA LEU A 374 -29.42 69.81 33.55
C LEU A 374 -28.98 68.41 34.04
N SER A 375 -29.77 67.77 34.91
CA SER A 375 -29.51 66.39 35.32
C SER A 375 -29.65 65.42 34.15
N MET A 376 -30.75 65.52 33.38
CA MET A 376 -30.99 64.66 32.23
C MET A 376 -29.91 64.80 31.16
N ALA A 377 -29.42 66.02 30.90
CA ALA A 377 -28.30 66.25 29.96
C ALA A 377 -27.01 65.56 30.42
N SER A 378 -26.70 65.60 31.72
CA SER A 378 -25.53 64.90 32.29
C SER A 378 -25.69 63.37 32.25
N ASP A 379 -26.90 62.85 32.42
CA ASP A 379 -27.14 61.40 32.31
C ASP A 379 -27.07 60.91 30.85
N VAL A 380 -27.54 61.72 29.89
CA VAL A 380 -27.33 61.45 28.45
C VAL A 380 -25.85 61.48 28.09
N GLU A 381 -25.07 62.43 28.62
CA GLU A 381 -23.62 62.53 28.41
C GLU A 381 -22.89 61.26 28.86
N LYS A 382 -23.19 60.75 30.07
CA LYS A 382 -22.65 59.46 30.58
C LYS A 382 -23.00 58.30 29.65
N LEU A 383 -24.26 58.19 29.23
CA LEU A 383 -24.70 57.13 28.32
C LEU A 383 -23.99 57.19 26.96
N MET A 384 -23.72 58.39 26.42
CA MET A 384 -22.95 58.54 25.18
C MET A 384 -21.49 58.10 25.35
N VAL A 385 -20.86 58.39 26.50
CA VAL A 385 -19.50 57.92 26.82
C VAL A 385 -19.47 56.39 26.92
N GLU A 386 -20.43 55.77 27.61
CA GLU A 386 -20.55 54.31 27.71
C GLU A 386 -20.76 53.64 26.34
N ILE A 387 -21.65 54.19 25.50
CA ILE A 387 -21.88 53.70 24.14
C ILE A 387 -20.61 53.85 23.27
N SER A 388 -19.92 54.99 23.34
CA SER A 388 -18.68 55.20 22.58
C SER A 388 -17.56 54.24 23.01
N ALA A 389 -17.45 53.95 24.31
CA ALA A 389 -16.50 52.97 24.84
C ALA A 389 -16.84 51.55 24.35
N SER A 390 -18.09 51.11 24.53
CA SER A 390 -18.54 49.78 24.10
C SER A 390 -18.41 49.59 22.59
N ALA A 391 -18.71 50.60 21.78
CA ALA A 391 -18.54 50.53 20.32
C ALA A 391 -17.06 50.42 19.89
N ARG A 392 -16.11 51.04 20.62
CA ARG A 392 -14.67 50.86 20.36
C ARG A 392 -14.19 49.46 20.73
N GLU A 393 -14.70 48.89 21.81
CA GLU A 393 -14.43 47.51 22.22
C GLU A 393 -14.99 46.51 21.19
N GLN A 394 -16.24 46.70 20.75
CA GLN A 394 -16.86 45.91 19.68
C GLN A 394 -16.09 46.00 18.35
N ALA A 395 -15.64 47.20 17.95
CA ALA A 395 -14.80 47.36 16.76
C ALA A 395 -13.46 46.62 16.86
N THR A 396 -12.91 46.50 18.07
CA THR A 396 -11.68 45.75 18.34
C THR A 396 -11.94 44.24 18.22
N GLY A 397 -12.99 43.72 18.85
CA GLY A 397 -13.39 42.31 18.73
C GLY A 397 -13.76 41.91 17.29
N LEU A 398 -14.39 42.80 16.52
CA LEU A 398 -14.66 42.57 15.10
C LEU A 398 -13.38 42.46 14.25
N ALA A 399 -12.32 43.20 14.59
CA ALA A 399 -11.02 43.08 13.92
C ALA A 399 -10.33 41.74 14.22
N GLU A 400 -10.46 41.23 15.45
CA GLU A 400 -10.00 39.89 15.82
C GLU A 400 -10.78 38.80 15.07
N ILE A 401 -12.12 38.90 15.03
CA ILE A 401 -12.96 37.97 14.25
C ILE A 401 -12.60 38.00 12.76
N ASN A 402 -12.38 39.18 12.17
CA ASN A 402 -11.97 39.30 10.77
C ASN A 402 -10.60 38.65 10.49
N THR A 403 -9.69 38.71 11.45
CA THR A 403 -8.40 38.00 11.39
C THR A 403 -8.63 36.48 11.42
N GLY A 404 -9.52 35.99 12.29
CA GLY A 404 -9.94 34.59 12.33
C GLY A 404 -10.58 34.09 11.03
N VAL A 405 -11.43 34.90 10.40
CA VAL A 405 -12.03 34.58 9.08
C VAL A 405 -10.98 34.47 7.99
N THR A 406 -9.97 35.35 7.99
CA THR A 406 -8.84 35.28 7.05
C THR A 406 -8.04 33.99 7.23
N GLN A 407 -7.86 33.53 8.46
CA GLN A 407 -7.18 32.25 8.73
C GLN A 407 -8.03 31.03 8.35
N LEU A 408 -9.36 31.10 8.50
CA LEU A 408 -10.28 30.06 8.02
C LEU A 408 -10.28 29.98 6.48
N ASP A 409 -10.20 31.10 5.77
CA ASP A 409 -10.05 31.13 4.31
C ASP A 409 -8.74 30.43 3.87
N GLN A 410 -7.61 30.76 4.51
CA GLN A 410 -6.34 30.10 4.23
C GLN A 410 -6.41 28.56 4.42
N VAL A 411 -7.04 28.08 5.50
CA VAL A 411 -7.25 26.63 5.73
C VAL A 411 -8.21 26.02 4.71
N THR A 412 -9.24 26.77 4.29
CA THR A 412 -10.20 26.32 3.27
C THR A 412 -9.53 26.14 1.91
N GLN A 413 -8.68 27.08 1.50
CA GLN A 413 -7.86 26.97 0.29
C GLN A 413 -6.85 25.82 0.39
N GLN A 414 -6.24 25.60 1.57
CA GLN A 414 -5.36 24.45 1.80
C GLN A 414 -6.12 23.11 1.68
N ASN A 415 -7.35 23.04 2.18
CA ASN A 415 -8.20 21.84 2.06
C ASN A 415 -8.54 21.54 0.60
N ALA A 416 -8.85 22.56 -0.21
CA ALA A 416 -9.05 22.40 -1.65
C ALA A 416 -7.78 21.88 -2.36
N ALA A 417 -6.61 22.45 -2.07
CA ALA A 417 -5.34 21.99 -2.63
C ALA A 417 -5.00 20.54 -2.21
N VAL A 418 -5.27 20.16 -0.96
CA VAL A 418 -5.09 18.78 -0.46
C VAL A 418 -6.08 17.82 -1.12
N ALA A 419 -7.31 18.24 -1.40
CA ALA A 419 -8.29 17.46 -2.16
C ALA A 419 -7.83 17.20 -3.61
N GLU A 420 -7.36 18.22 -4.33
CA GLU A 420 -6.79 18.07 -5.67
C GLU A 420 -5.59 17.10 -5.67
N GLN A 421 -4.66 17.28 -4.73
CA GLN A 421 -3.49 16.39 -4.57
C GLN A 421 -3.90 14.94 -4.26
N SER A 422 -4.91 14.74 -3.40
CA SER A 422 -5.41 13.42 -3.05
C SER A 422 -6.09 12.73 -4.23
N THR A 423 -6.85 13.48 -5.03
CA THR A 423 -7.46 13.00 -6.29
C THR A 423 -6.39 12.56 -7.28
N ALA A 424 -5.34 13.37 -7.47
CA ALA A 424 -4.22 13.03 -8.36
C ALA A 424 -3.45 11.78 -7.87
N ALA A 425 -3.17 11.68 -6.57
CA ALA A 425 -2.49 10.54 -5.97
C ALA A 425 -3.32 9.25 -6.10
N ALA A 426 -4.63 9.30 -5.82
CA ALA A 426 -5.56 8.20 -6.02
C ALA A 426 -5.63 7.75 -7.49
N GLY A 427 -5.66 8.70 -8.43
CA GLY A 427 -5.59 8.42 -9.86
C GLY A 427 -4.31 7.67 -10.26
N SER A 428 -3.15 8.07 -9.71
CA SER A 428 -1.87 7.38 -9.92
C SER A 428 -1.85 5.97 -9.30
N LEU A 429 -2.36 5.79 -8.07
CA LEU A 429 -2.46 4.48 -7.44
C LEU A 429 -3.36 3.52 -8.23
N ARG A 430 -4.51 4.02 -8.72
CA ARG A 430 -5.43 3.27 -9.58
C ARG A 430 -4.77 2.84 -10.89
N GLN A 431 -3.96 3.72 -11.51
CA GLN A 431 -3.21 3.41 -12.72
C GLN A 431 -2.13 2.35 -12.46
N ASN A 432 -1.34 2.50 -11.40
CA ASN A 432 -0.30 1.53 -11.02
C ASN A 432 -0.89 0.15 -10.71
N ALA A 433 -2.05 0.10 -10.04
CA ALA A 433 -2.76 -1.14 -9.78
C ALA A 433 -3.28 -1.80 -11.08
N ALA A 434 -3.77 -1.02 -12.05
CA ALA A 434 -4.17 -1.53 -13.35
C ALA A 434 -2.98 -2.06 -14.16
N GLU A 435 -1.83 -1.38 -14.11
CA GLU A 435 -0.59 -1.83 -14.76
C GLU A 435 -0.05 -3.13 -14.14
N LEU A 436 -0.06 -3.25 -12.80
CA LEU A 436 0.29 -4.50 -12.12
C LEU A 436 -0.60 -5.67 -12.56
N VAL A 437 -1.92 -5.47 -12.64
CA VAL A 437 -2.86 -6.49 -13.16
C VAL A 437 -2.57 -6.81 -14.64
N GLN A 438 -2.21 -5.83 -15.46
CA GLN A 438 -1.86 -6.06 -16.86
C GLN A 438 -0.55 -6.88 -17.01
N VAL A 439 0.48 -6.58 -16.22
CA VAL A 439 1.75 -7.31 -16.21
C VAL A 439 1.54 -8.74 -15.69
N LEU A 440 0.74 -8.92 -14.63
CA LEU A 440 0.40 -10.24 -14.10
C LEU A 440 -0.51 -11.05 -15.03
N GLY A 441 -1.31 -10.40 -15.87
CA GLY A 441 -2.14 -11.06 -16.89
C GLY A 441 -1.34 -11.83 -17.95
N HIS A 442 -0.01 -11.67 -18.01
CA HIS A 442 0.88 -12.57 -18.76
C HIS A 442 0.96 -13.97 -18.13
N PHE A 443 0.88 -14.05 -16.80
CA PHE A 443 0.88 -15.31 -16.06
C PHE A 443 -0.52 -15.92 -16.02
N GLN A 444 -0.67 -17.06 -16.66
CA GLN A 444 -1.88 -17.87 -16.60
C GLN A 444 -1.87 -18.65 -15.28
N ALA A 445 -2.33 -18.02 -14.21
CA ALA A 445 -2.61 -18.68 -12.94
C ALA A 445 -3.91 -19.47 -13.00
N ALA A 446 -3.99 -20.59 -12.27
CA ALA A 446 -5.20 -21.41 -12.21
C ALA A 446 -6.32 -20.62 -11.52
N LYS A 447 -7.38 -20.26 -12.27
CA LYS A 447 -8.57 -19.59 -11.72
C LYS A 447 -9.38 -20.56 -10.84
N GLY A 448 -8.95 -20.70 -9.59
CA GLY A 448 -9.70 -21.42 -8.56
C GLY A 448 -8.96 -22.54 -7.82
N SER A 449 -7.76 -22.29 -7.30
CA SER A 449 -7.26 -22.99 -6.11
C SER A 449 -7.20 -22.03 -4.92
N ALA A 450 -8.38 -21.69 -4.39
CA ALA A 450 -8.49 -21.01 -3.10
C ALA A 450 -8.11 -22.00 -1.97
N THR A 451 -6.79 -22.22 -1.80
CA THR A 451 -6.25 -23.05 -0.73
C THR A 451 -6.73 -22.50 0.62
N PRO A 452 -7.46 -23.28 1.44
CA PRO A 452 -8.03 -22.79 2.70
C PRO A 452 -6.93 -22.71 3.77
N GLY A 453 -5.99 -21.79 3.60
CA GLY A 453 -4.70 -21.76 4.30
C GLY A 453 -4.42 -20.53 5.15
N TRP A 454 -5.00 -19.36 4.83
CA TRP A 454 -4.85 -18.15 5.66
C TRP A 454 -6.20 -17.56 6.03
N ARG A 455 -6.58 -17.76 7.30
CA ARG A 455 -7.70 -17.08 7.95
C ARG A 455 -7.32 -15.62 8.14
N SER A 456 -7.49 -14.81 7.09
CA SER A 456 -7.28 -13.36 7.21
C SER A 456 -8.08 -12.84 8.40
N THR A 457 -7.46 -12.02 9.23
CA THR A 457 -8.10 -11.32 10.36
C THR A 457 -9.01 -10.18 9.90
N ARG A 458 -9.61 -10.32 8.72
CA ARG A 458 -10.65 -9.48 8.11
C ARG A 458 -11.98 -9.70 8.85
N GLY A 459 -11.98 -9.34 10.13
CA GLY A 459 -13.13 -9.46 11.04
C GLY A 459 -13.26 -8.31 12.05
N LYS A 460 -12.28 -7.39 12.15
CA LYS A 460 -12.36 -6.23 13.06
C LYS A 460 -12.00 -4.86 12.47
N SER A 461 -11.24 -4.77 11.37
CA SER A 461 -10.84 -3.46 10.81
C SER A 461 -11.96 -2.72 10.03
N ARG A 462 -13.04 -3.42 9.62
CA ARG A 462 -14.20 -2.78 8.95
C ARG A 462 -15.07 -1.93 9.90
N ALA A 463 -14.70 -1.89 11.18
CA ALA A 463 -15.24 -1.01 12.21
C ALA A 463 -14.14 -0.10 12.81
N ALA A 464 -13.04 0.14 12.07
CA ALA A 464 -12.05 1.16 12.41
C ALA A 464 -12.30 2.42 11.58
N GLY A 465 -12.11 2.43 10.26
CA GLY A 465 -12.30 3.64 9.43
C GLY A 465 -13.72 4.22 9.45
N GLY A 466 -14.75 3.36 9.48
CA GLY A 466 -16.14 3.81 9.60
C GLY A 466 -16.57 4.23 11.01
N ASP A 467 -15.76 3.92 12.03
CA ASP A 467 -15.98 4.32 13.42
C ASP A 467 -15.07 5.51 13.79
N GLU A 468 -13.92 5.66 13.12
CA GLU A 468 -13.15 6.90 13.07
C GLU A 468 -13.97 8.01 12.41
N LEU A 469 -14.55 7.80 11.21
CA LEU A 469 -15.43 8.81 10.58
C LEU A 469 -16.64 9.17 11.47
N ARG A 470 -17.24 8.20 12.17
CA ARG A 470 -18.27 8.48 13.18
C ARG A 470 -17.74 9.14 14.44
N SER A 471 -16.47 8.90 14.81
CA SER A 471 -15.80 9.61 15.90
C SER A 471 -15.44 11.02 15.50
N TRP A 472 -15.19 11.31 14.22
CA TRP A 472 -15.06 12.66 13.68
C TRP A 472 -16.42 13.37 13.66
N ASP A 473 -17.50 12.73 13.22
CA ASP A 473 -18.86 13.27 13.34
C ASP A 473 -19.26 13.49 14.81
N ALA A 474 -18.93 12.56 15.71
CA ALA A 474 -19.21 12.67 17.14
C ALA A 474 -18.29 13.68 17.85
N ALA A 475 -17.05 13.87 17.39
CA ALA A 475 -16.13 14.90 17.89
C ALA A 475 -16.51 16.28 17.38
N LEU A 476 -17.03 16.39 16.15
CA LEU A 476 -17.62 17.62 15.63
C LEU A 476 -18.90 17.96 16.40
N GLN A 477 -19.81 17.00 16.63
CA GLN A 477 -20.99 17.20 17.49
C GLN A 477 -20.61 17.44 18.97
N ALA A 478 -19.47 16.95 19.44
CA ALA A 478 -18.95 17.28 20.77
C ALA A 478 -18.38 18.71 20.80
N MET A 479 -17.60 19.12 19.80
CA MET A 479 -17.12 20.51 19.65
C MET A 479 -18.26 21.51 19.44
N GLU A 480 -19.36 21.11 18.83
CA GLU A 480 -20.56 21.93 18.65
C GLU A 480 -21.45 21.96 19.92
N ARG A 481 -21.22 21.04 20.87
CA ARG A 481 -21.85 21.02 22.21
C ARG A 481 -21.00 21.64 23.32
N ASP A 482 -19.68 21.55 23.21
CA ASP A 482 -18.67 22.19 24.07
C ASP A 482 -18.21 23.55 23.52
N ALA A 483 -18.71 23.97 22.35
CA ALA A 483 -18.70 25.36 21.95
C ALA A 483 -19.25 26.19 23.11
N PRO A 484 -18.54 27.22 23.58
CA PRO A 484 -18.97 27.97 24.75
C PRO A 484 -20.35 28.56 24.46
N ALA A 485 -21.36 28.08 25.19
CA ALA A 485 -22.67 28.72 25.20
C ALA A 485 -22.45 30.22 25.45
N PRO A 486 -23.12 31.11 24.70
CA PRO A 486 -22.87 32.55 24.79
C PRO A 486 -22.99 32.99 26.25
N GLN A 487 -21.85 33.32 26.85
CA GLN A 487 -21.76 33.55 28.30
C GLN A 487 -22.66 34.72 28.67
N ASP A 488 -23.63 34.46 29.55
CA ASP A 488 -24.67 35.34 30.06
C ASP A 488 -24.59 36.80 29.61
N ALA A 489 -24.99 37.05 28.35
CA ALA A 489 -25.41 38.38 27.95
C ALA A 489 -26.62 38.72 28.82
N ALA A 490 -26.43 39.64 29.78
CA ALA A 490 -27.44 39.98 30.76
C ALA A 490 -28.79 40.21 30.08
N PRO A 491 -29.90 39.65 30.60
CA PRO A 491 -31.19 39.77 29.95
C PRO A 491 -31.52 41.25 29.74
N PRO A 492 -31.96 41.67 28.53
CA PRO A 492 -32.30 43.05 28.29
C PRO A 492 -33.31 43.51 29.34
N PRO A 493 -33.12 44.71 29.94
CA PRO A 493 -33.90 45.13 31.10
C PRO A 493 -35.38 45.00 30.79
N ALA A 494 -36.07 44.18 31.58
CA ALA A 494 -37.45 43.80 31.32
C ALA A 494 -38.29 45.06 31.12
N GLN A 495 -38.76 45.27 29.90
CA GLN A 495 -39.71 46.34 29.60
C GLN A 495 -40.92 46.10 30.50
N ARG A 496 -41.03 46.92 31.56
CA ARG A 496 -42.25 46.99 32.35
C ARG A 496 -43.33 47.42 31.37
N ARG A 497 -44.15 46.47 30.93
CA ARG A 497 -45.46 46.76 30.35
C ARG A 497 -46.19 47.58 31.41
N ALA A 498 -46.21 48.90 31.22
CA ALA A 498 -47.09 49.76 31.98
C ALA A 498 -48.49 49.19 31.81
N ALA A 499 -49.16 48.90 32.93
CA ALA A 499 -50.56 48.55 32.89
C ALA A 499 -51.31 49.67 32.18
N GLY A 500 -52.19 49.32 31.24
CA GLY A 500 -52.92 50.30 30.43
C GLY A 500 -53.84 51.17 31.30
N GLY A 501 -53.32 52.31 31.75
CA GLY A 501 -54.10 53.43 32.24
C GLY A 501 -54.44 54.33 31.07
N ALA A 502 -55.73 54.53 30.79
CA ALA A 502 -56.18 55.43 29.74
C ALA A 502 -55.82 56.90 30.07
N GLY A 503 -55.28 57.61 29.11
CA GLY A 503 -54.93 59.04 29.17
C GLY A 503 -54.78 59.61 27.75
N PRO A 504 -55.02 60.92 27.53
CA PRO A 504 -55.65 61.35 26.27
C PRO A 504 -54.75 61.41 25.03
N ASP A 505 -55.38 61.21 23.87
CA ASP A 505 -54.81 61.45 22.55
C ASP A 505 -54.56 62.96 22.35
N TRP A 506 -53.41 63.32 21.78
CA TRP A 506 -52.97 64.72 21.59
C TRP A 506 -53.15 65.22 20.15
N ARG A 507 -53.96 64.51 19.34
CA ARG A 507 -54.13 64.80 17.91
C ARG A 507 -55.20 65.84 17.54
N ASP A 508 -55.89 66.42 18.51
CA ASP A 508 -56.79 67.57 18.31
C ASP A 508 -56.28 68.82 19.06
N PHE A 509 -55.26 69.49 18.50
CA PHE A 509 -54.93 70.91 18.73
C PHE A 509 -54.11 71.50 17.57
#